data_AF-Q5KA13-F1
#
_entry.id   AF-Q5KA13-F1
#
_cell.length_a   1.000
_cell.length_b   1.000
_cell.length_c   1.000
_cell.angle_alpha   90.00
_cell.angle_beta   90.00
_cell.angle_gamma   90.00
#
_symmetry.space_group_name_H-M   'P 1'
#
loop_
_entity.id
_entity.type
_entity.pdbx_description
1 polymer ?
#
loop_
_entity_poly.entity_id
_entity_poly.type
_entity_poly.pdbx_seq_one_letter_code
_entity_poly.pdbx_strand_id
1 'polypeptide(L)'
;METVWTRFQPTAYVVEEVIKSGILGKPKRFFADFSMGWDIGVSADTSQMVNPALGGGSLLDMSAYPSVWTMLLVHGHPLNADKPQGGLHPSNYLPSFWSRYQFEVIGGVEGALPGNVDADLDNAGQKNLAAVLQCEEGDLVVAYPAFQFETF
;
A
#
# COMPACT_ATOMS: atom_id res chain seq x y z
N MET A 1 4.48 -16.49 12.58
CA MET A 1 4.58 -15.92 11.23
C MET A 1 3.27 -15.20 10.96
N GLU A 2 3.30 -13.90 10.70
CA GLU A 2 2.11 -13.17 10.24
C GLU A 2 1.75 -13.65 8.82
N THR A 3 0.46 -13.85 8.52
CA THR A 3 0.03 -14.46 7.26
C THR A 3 -0.08 -13.41 6.14
N VAL A 4 1.04 -12.79 5.79
CA VAL A 4 1.14 -11.73 4.78
C VAL A 4 1.38 -12.33 3.39
N TRP A 5 0.39 -13.05 2.88
CA TRP A 5 0.48 -13.86 1.64
C TRP A 5 0.84 -13.06 0.38
N THR A 6 0.49 -11.77 0.31
CA THR A 6 0.82 -10.86 -0.81
C THR A 6 2.32 -10.83 -1.11
N ARG A 7 3.18 -10.90 -0.09
CA ARG A 7 4.65 -10.87 -0.23
C ARG A 7 5.21 -12.10 -0.94
N PHE A 8 4.48 -13.21 -0.94
CA PHE A 8 4.91 -14.50 -1.49
C PHE A 8 4.31 -14.79 -2.86
N GLN A 9 3.56 -13.85 -3.44
CA GLN A 9 3.09 -13.96 -4.82
C GLN A 9 4.26 -13.79 -5.79
N PRO A 10 4.32 -14.51 -6.92
CA PRO A 10 5.42 -14.36 -7.91
C PRO A 10 5.59 -12.90 -8.38
N THR A 11 4.50 -12.13 -8.49
CA THR A 11 4.55 -10.69 -8.78
C THR A 11 5.42 -9.89 -7.80
N ALA A 12 5.37 -10.21 -6.51
CA ALA A 12 6.19 -9.52 -5.51
C ALA A 12 7.69 -9.79 -5.73
N TYR A 13 8.06 -10.98 -6.17
CA TYR A 13 9.45 -11.30 -6.52
C TYR A 13 9.90 -10.57 -7.79
N VAL A 14 9.06 -10.52 -8.83
CA VAL A 14 9.36 -9.78 -10.06
C VAL A 14 9.53 -8.28 -9.78
N VAL A 15 8.65 -7.69 -8.97
CA VAL A 15 8.76 -6.28 -8.55
C VAL A 15 10.07 -6.03 -7.82
N GLU A 16 10.45 -6.92 -6.91
CA GLU A 16 11.72 -6.83 -6.17
C GLU A 16 12.94 -6.94 -7.11
N GLU A 17 12.92 -7.84 -8.09
CA GLU A 17 13.96 -7.97 -9.11
C GLU A 17 14.11 -6.71 -9.95
N VAL A 18 13.00 -6.13 -10.43
CA VAL A 18 13.00 -4.89 -11.22
C VAL A 18 13.57 -3.74 -10.40
N ILE A 19 13.17 -3.59 -9.14
CA ILE A 19 13.71 -2.56 -8.24
C ILE A 19 15.21 -2.75 -8.03
N LYS A 20 15.65 -3.98 -7.72
CA LYS A 20 17.07 -4.28 -7.48
C LYS A 20 17.94 -4.09 -8.73
N SER A 21 17.37 -4.28 -9.92
CA SER A 21 18.08 -4.07 -11.18
C SER A 21 18.50 -2.61 -11.40
N GLY A 22 17.79 -1.66 -10.78
CA GLY A 22 18.00 -0.22 -10.99
C GLY A 22 17.59 0.30 -12.37
N ILE A 23 16.95 -0.52 -13.21
CA ILE A 23 16.60 -0.17 -14.60
C ILE A 23 15.67 1.06 -14.71
N LEU A 24 14.89 1.34 -13.66
CA LEU A 24 13.95 2.47 -13.63
C LEU A 24 14.59 3.79 -13.14
N GLY A 25 15.87 3.79 -12.78
CA GLY A 25 16.56 4.96 -12.23
C GLY A 25 16.12 5.29 -10.80
N LYS A 26 16.33 6.53 -10.35
CA LYS A 26 16.00 6.92 -8.97
C LYS A 26 14.49 7.05 -8.77
N PRO A 27 13.93 6.53 -7.66
CA PRO A 27 12.52 6.67 -7.37
C PRO A 27 12.21 8.10 -6.86
N LYS A 28 11.06 8.64 -7.25
CA LYS A 28 10.64 10.03 -7.05
C LYS A 28 9.45 10.17 -6.10
N ARG A 29 8.45 9.31 -6.25
CA ARG A 29 7.26 9.25 -5.38
C ARG A 29 6.60 7.89 -5.49
N PHE A 30 5.83 7.50 -4.48
CA PHE A 30 5.02 6.29 -4.54
C PHE A 30 3.57 6.56 -4.14
N PHE A 31 2.70 5.62 -4.51
CA PHE A 31 1.34 5.55 -4.02
C PHE A 31 0.94 4.09 -3.89
N ALA A 32 0.23 3.73 -2.83
CA ALA A 32 -0.35 2.41 -2.65
C ALA A 32 -1.76 2.56 -2.10
N ASP A 33 -2.71 1.86 -2.69
CA ASP A 33 -4.12 1.97 -2.36
C ASP A 33 -4.77 0.60 -2.33
N PHE A 34 -5.57 0.38 -1.29
CA PHE A 34 -6.49 -0.73 -1.24
C PHE A 34 -7.79 -0.28 -0.60
N SER A 35 -8.55 0.49 -1.37
CA SER A 35 -9.88 0.94 -0.99
C SER A 35 -10.96 0.12 -1.68
N MET A 36 -12.11 -0.04 -1.04
CA MET A 36 -13.28 -0.73 -1.56
C MET A 36 -14.52 0.06 -1.19
N GLY A 37 -15.43 0.29 -2.15
CA GLY A 37 -16.67 1.03 -1.90
C GLY A 37 -17.74 0.12 -1.30
N TRP A 38 -17.67 -0.12 0.01
CA TRP A 38 -18.69 -0.85 0.76
C TRP A 38 -19.81 0.09 1.23
N ASP A 39 -21.03 -0.44 1.31
CA ASP A 39 -22.10 0.23 2.05
C ASP A 39 -21.91 -0.04 3.55
N ILE A 40 -21.05 0.75 4.19
CA ILE A 40 -20.68 0.56 5.58
C ILE A 40 -21.86 0.72 6.54
N GLY A 41 -22.88 1.51 6.17
CA GLY A 41 -24.06 1.76 7.00
C GLY A 41 -24.98 0.55 7.11
N VAL A 42 -25.00 -0.29 6.07
CA VAL A 42 -25.80 -1.53 6.04
C VAL A 42 -24.97 -2.75 6.49
N SER A 43 -23.66 -2.71 6.29
CA SER A 43 -22.79 -3.88 6.44
C SER A 43 -22.10 -4.00 7.81
N ALA A 44 -22.13 -2.95 8.65
CA ALA A 44 -21.37 -2.92 9.91
C ALA A 44 -21.74 -4.04 10.90
N ASP A 45 -23.00 -4.49 10.92
CA ASP A 45 -23.44 -5.55 11.85
C ASP A 45 -23.35 -6.96 11.26
N THR A 46 -23.14 -7.08 9.94
CA THR A 46 -23.23 -8.35 9.21
C THR A 46 -21.91 -8.79 8.59
N SER A 47 -20.99 -7.86 8.33
CA SER A 47 -19.67 -8.13 7.76
C SER A 47 -18.59 -8.02 8.82
N GLN A 48 -17.80 -9.09 9.00
CA GLN A 48 -16.60 -9.05 9.86
C GLN A 48 -15.64 -7.95 9.42
N MET A 49 -15.53 -7.70 8.12
CA MET A 49 -14.58 -6.75 7.54
C MET A 49 -14.90 -5.28 7.89
N VAL A 50 -16.17 -5.01 8.21
CA VAL A 50 -16.67 -3.66 8.48
C VAL A 50 -16.99 -3.49 9.97
N ASN A 51 -17.22 -4.57 10.72
CA ASN A 51 -17.59 -4.46 12.14
C ASN A 51 -16.40 -4.08 13.04
N PRO A 52 -16.35 -2.87 13.63
CA PRO A 52 -15.24 -2.47 14.50
C PRO A 52 -15.13 -3.33 15.77
N ALA A 53 -16.24 -3.89 16.26
CA ALA A 53 -16.24 -4.75 17.45
C ALA A 53 -15.59 -6.13 17.19
N LEU A 54 -15.46 -6.53 15.92
CA LEU A 54 -14.78 -7.76 15.50
C LEU A 54 -13.34 -7.52 15.05
N GLY A 55 -12.82 -6.31 15.26
CA GLY A 55 -11.50 -5.91 14.77
C GLY A 55 -11.48 -5.53 13.30
N GLY A 56 -12.65 -5.33 12.68
CA GLY A 56 -12.74 -4.91 11.30
C GLY A 56 -12.47 -3.43 11.09
N GLY A 57 -12.35 -3.03 9.83
CA GLY A 57 -12.07 -1.65 9.44
C GLY A 57 -10.93 -1.54 8.43
N SER A 58 -10.82 -0.36 7.81
CA SER A 58 -9.80 -0.08 6.80
C SER A 58 -8.38 -0.25 7.34
N LEU A 59 -8.11 0.19 8.57
CA LEU A 59 -6.77 0.06 9.13
C LEU A 59 -6.34 -1.38 9.42
N LEU A 60 -7.22 -2.25 9.92
CA LEU A 60 -6.78 -3.59 10.36
C LEU A 60 -6.94 -4.66 9.27
N ASP A 61 -8.04 -4.62 8.52
CA ASP A 61 -8.30 -5.64 7.49
C ASP A 61 -7.71 -5.28 6.12
N MET A 62 -7.65 -3.98 5.80
CA MET A 62 -7.26 -3.53 4.47
C MET A 62 -5.80 -3.07 4.43
N SER A 63 -5.26 -2.47 5.50
CA SER A 63 -3.95 -1.82 5.43
C SER A 63 -2.78 -2.73 5.14
N ALA A 64 -2.90 -4.00 5.51
CA ALA A 64 -1.86 -4.99 5.27
C ALA A 64 -1.46 -5.05 3.78
N TYR A 65 -2.40 -4.84 2.85
CA TYR A 65 -2.13 -4.91 1.42
C TYR A 65 -1.27 -3.75 0.90
N PRO A 66 -1.67 -2.47 1.02
CA PRO A 66 -0.86 -1.36 0.56
C PRO A 66 0.42 -1.21 1.40
N SER A 67 0.43 -1.61 2.68
CA SER A 67 1.66 -1.66 3.49
C SER A 67 2.71 -2.63 2.94
N VAL A 68 2.32 -3.81 2.44
CA VAL A 68 3.27 -4.72 1.78
C VAL A 68 3.94 -4.06 0.58
N TRP A 69 3.16 -3.35 -0.24
CA TRP A 69 3.70 -2.63 -1.38
C TRP A 69 4.63 -1.49 -0.93
N THR A 70 4.28 -0.72 0.10
CA THR A 70 5.18 0.28 0.68
C THR A 70 6.50 -0.35 1.18
N MET A 71 6.43 -1.50 1.86
CA MET A 71 7.62 -2.21 2.33
C MET A 71 8.51 -2.67 1.18
N LEU A 72 7.93 -3.16 0.08
CA LEU A 72 8.68 -3.61 -1.09
C LEU A 72 9.26 -2.46 -1.92
N LEU A 73 8.42 -1.46 -2.23
CA LEU A 73 8.76 -0.38 -3.15
C LEU A 73 9.67 0.68 -2.50
N VAL A 74 9.48 0.93 -1.21
CA VAL A 74 10.19 1.97 -0.47
C VAL A 74 11.22 1.33 0.45
N HIS A 75 10.80 0.65 1.51
CA HIS A 75 11.72 0.22 2.58
C HIS A 75 12.76 -0.81 2.11
N GLY A 76 12.38 -1.72 1.20
CA GLY A 76 13.26 -2.73 0.60
C GLY A 76 14.11 -2.22 -0.56
N HIS A 77 13.98 -0.96 -0.96
CA HIS A 77 14.73 -0.40 -2.08
C HIS A 77 16.24 -0.34 -1.77
N PRO A 78 17.15 -0.71 -2.69
CA PRO A 78 18.59 -0.72 -2.43
C PRO A 78 19.16 0.61 -1.89
N LEU A 79 18.62 1.73 -2.37
CA LEU A 79 18.99 3.07 -1.92
C LEU A 79 18.57 3.43 -0.47
N ASN A 80 17.91 2.51 0.24
CA ASN A 80 17.49 2.63 1.64
C ASN A 80 18.30 1.80 2.64
N ALA A 81 19.27 0.99 2.20
CA ALA A 81 19.98 0.02 3.05
C ALA A 81 20.56 0.60 4.36
N ASP A 82 21.00 1.86 4.35
CA ASP A 82 21.66 2.52 5.48
C ASP A 82 20.94 3.80 5.97
N LYS A 83 19.68 4.01 5.58
CA LYS A 83 18.92 5.23 5.90
C LYS A 83 17.88 4.96 6.99
N PRO A 84 17.60 5.94 7.88
CA PRO A 84 16.49 5.80 8.81
C PRO A 84 15.20 5.60 8.01
N GLN A 85 14.48 4.53 8.33
CA GLN A 85 13.16 4.26 7.79
C GLN A 85 12.28 5.47 8.17
N GLY A 86 11.61 6.08 7.19
CA GLY A 86 10.76 7.25 7.42
C GLY A 86 9.64 7.01 8.42
N GLY A 87 8.96 8.10 8.79
CA GLY A 87 7.75 8.04 9.62
C GLY A 87 6.51 7.81 8.78
N LEU A 88 5.54 7.10 9.34
CA LEU A 88 4.15 7.13 8.87
C LEU A 88 3.44 8.30 9.57
N HIS A 89 3.05 9.31 8.81
CA HIS A 89 2.30 10.45 9.34
C HIS A 89 0.82 10.30 8.96
N PRO A 90 -0.10 10.13 9.93
CA PRO A 90 -1.52 10.09 9.61
C PRO A 90 -1.97 11.42 8.99
N SER A 91 -2.78 11.34 7.94
CA SER A 91 -3.41 12.52 7.37
C SER A 91 -4.38 13.16 8.37
N ASN A 92 -4.35 14.50 8.46
CA ASN A 92 -5.18 15.28 9.37
C ASN A 92 -6.67 15.31 9.00
N TYR A 93 -7.09 14.63 7.93
CA TYR A 93 -8.44 14.68 7.37
C TYR A 93 -9.24 13.38 7.57
N LEU A 94 -8.82 12.50 8.49
CA LEU A 94 -9.48 11.22 8.69
C LEU A 94 -10.59 11.32 9.75
N PRO A 95 -11.87 11.06 9.40
CA PRO A 95 -12.96 11.07 10.37
C PRO A 95 -12.86 9.90 11.36
N SER A 96 -12.35 8.74 10.91
CA SER A 96 -12.01 7.59 11.77
C SER A 96 -11.06 6.63 11.03
N PHE A 97 -10.04 6.10 11.71
CA PHE A 97 -9.17 5.02 11.19
C PHE A 97 -9.92 3.72 10.85
N TRP A 98 -11.16 3.62 11.33
CA TRP A 98 -12.04 2.50 11.04
C TRP A 98 -12.57 2.55 9.61
N SER A 99 -13.09 3.71 9.16
CA SER A 99 -13.62 3.83 7.80
C SER A 99 -12.54 4.15 6.77
N ARG A 100 -11.58 5.00 7.12
CA ARG A 100 -10.53 5.46 6.21
C ARG A 100 -9.22 5.68 6.94
N TYR A 101 -8.11 5.29 6.32
CA TYR A 101 -6.81 5.83 6.68
C TYR A 101 -6.01 6.24 5.46
N GLN A 102 -5.15 7.23 5.67
CA GLN A 102 -4.16 7.72 4.73
C GLN A 102 -2.91 8.03 5.55
N PHE A 103 -1.82 7.36 5.24
CA PHE A 103 -0.51 7.67 5.79
C PHE A 103 0.36 8.31 4.74
N GLU A 104 0.89 9.48 5.04
CA GLU A 104 2.02 10.03 4.32
C GLU A 104 3.29 9.33 4.80
N VAL A 105 4.05 8.80 3.87
CA VAL A 105 5.36 8.24 4.16
C VAL A 105 6.38 9.34 3.89
N ILE A 106 6.95 9.85 4.97
CA ILE A 106 7.98 10.90 4.91
C ILE A 106 9.28 10.28 5.40
N GLY A 107 10.23 10.15 4.49
CA GLY A 107 11.51 9.48 4.72
C GLY A 107 11.54 8.08 4.09
N GLY A 108 12.66 7.77 3.43
CA GLY A 108 12.81 6.70 2.46
C GLY A 108 13.98 7.01 1.53
N VAL A 109 14.01 6.44 0.33
CA VAL A 109 15.18 6.51 -0.57
C VAL A 109 15.72 7.94 -0.69
N GLU A 110 16.97 8.16 -0.27
CA GLU A 110 17.62 9.50 -0.30
C GLU A 110 16.91 10.59 0.53
N GLY A 111 16.15 10.20 1.56
CA GLY A 111 15.73 11.07 2.66
C GLY A 111 14.34 11.70 2.54
N ALA A 112 13.64 11.59 1.40
CA ALA A 112 12.27 12.07 1.27
C ALA A 112 11.62 11.55 -0.02
N LEU A 113 11.29 10.26 -0.09
CA LEU A 113 10.40 9.80 -1.15
C LEU A 113 8.96 10.01 -0.67
N PRO A 114 8.26 11.09 -1.09
CA PRO A 114 6.90 11.32 -0.67
C PRO A 114 6.00 10.25 -1.27
N GLY A 115 5.07 9.75 -0.45
CA GLY A 115 4.03 8.88 -0.95
C GLY A 115 2.91 8.70 0.03
N ASN A 116 1.79 8.20 -0.49
CA ASN A 116 0.60 7.95 0.30
C ASN A 116 0.28 6.46 0.30
N VAL A 117 -0.17 5.99 1.45
CA VAL A 117 -0.71 4.65 1.67
C VAL A 117 -2.14 4.82 2.12
N ASP A 118 -3.06 4.40 1.27
CA ASP A 118 -4.48 4.67 1.45
C ASP A 118 -5.26 3.36 1.59
N ALA A 119 -6.27 3.39 2.46
CA ALA A 119 -7.38 2.46 2.39
C ALA A 119 -8.66 3.15 2.89
N ASP A 120 -9.75 2.84 2.20
CA ASP A 120 -11.06 3.41 2.46
C ASP A 120 -12.13 2.33 2.24
N LEU A 121 -13.04 2.18 3.20
CA LEU A 121 -14.19 1.30 3.11
C LEU A 121 -15.41 1.95 2.43
N ASP A 122 -15.41 3.26 2.26
CA ASP A 122 -16.55 4.00 1.68
C ASP A 122 -16.34 4.28 0.19
N ASN A 123 -15.08 4.26 -0.26
CA ASN A 123 -14.72 4.62 -1.62
C ASN A 123 -13.97 3.49 -2.31
N ALA A 124 -14.23 3.32 -3.61
CA ALA A 124 -13.65 2.21 -4.39
C ALA A 124 -12.17 2.37 -4.73
N GLY A 125 -11.52 3.48 -4.37
CA GLY A 125 -10.11 3.74 -4.70
C GLY A 125 -9.79 3.64 -6.19
N GLN A 126 -8.54 3.30 -6.47
CA GLN A 126 -8.03 3.01 -7.80
C GLN A 126 -8.49 1.64 -8.30
N LYS A 127 -9.27 1.63 -9.39
CA LYS A 127 -9.85 0.38 -9.93
C LYS A 127 -8.86 -0.56 -10.60
N ASN A 128 -7.74 -0.02 -11.09
CA ASN A 128 -6.79 -0.75 -11.94
C ASN A 128 -5.38 -0.78 -11.34
N LEU A 129 -5.16 -0.13 -10.19
CA LEU A 129 -3.84 0.09 -9.63
C LEU A 129 -3.86 -0.24 -8.14
N ALA A 130 -2.96 -1.11 -7.71
CA ALA A 130 -2.71 -1.39 -6.30
C ALA A 130 -1.58 -0.53 -5.75
N ALA A 131 -0.50 -0.35 -6.52
CA ALA A 131 0.62 0.50 -6.14
C ALA A 131 1.39 1.00 -7.37
N VAL A 132 1.97 2.20 -7.26
CA VAL A 132 2.87 2.76 -8.25
C VAL A 132 4.11 3.31 -7.58
N LEU A 133 5.28 3.05 -8.16
CA LEU A 133 6.53 3.71 -7.86
C LEU A 133 6.96 4.48 -9.10
N GLN A 134 6.99 5.80 -9.02
CA GLN A 134 7.46 6.65 -10.11
C GLN A 134 8.96 6.83 -10.00
N CYS A 135 9.68 6.65 -11.10
CA CYS A 135 11.14 6.78 -11.13
C CYS A 135 11.62 7.74 -12.23
N GLU A 136 12.93 7.85 -12.43
CA GLU A 136 13.53 8.71 -13.46
C GLU A 136 13.27 8.23 -14.88
N GLU A 137 13.44 6.93 -15.10
CA GLU A 137 13.43 6.31 -16.44
C GLU A 137 12.10 5.61 -16.76
N GLY A 138 11.20 5.50 -15.78
CA GLY A 138 9.87 4.91 -15.95
C GLY A 138 9.13 4.67 -14.64
N ASP A 139 7.86 4.28 -14.74
CA ASP A 139 7.01 3.98 -13.59
C ASP A 139 6.83 2.47 -13.45
N LEU A 140 6.98 1.95 -12.22
CA LEU A 140 6.59 0.58 -11.88
C LEU A 140 5.15 0.60 -11.39
N VAL A 141 4.30 -0.18 -12.04
CA VAL A 141 2.85 -0.25 -11.77
C VAL A 141 2.50 -1.67 -11.35
N VAL A 142 1.92 -1.80 -10.17
CA VAL A 142 1.28 -3.02 -9.67
C VAL A 142 -0.21 -2.91 -9.92
N ALA A 143 -0.74 -3.77 -10.79
CA ALA A 143 -2.15 -3.78 -11.13
C ALA A 143 -3.04 -4.21 -9.96
N TYR A 144 -4.29 -3.77 -9.96
CA TYR A 144 -5.33 -4.29 -9.06
C TYR A 144 -5.74 -5.71 -9.49
N PRO A 145 -6.07 -6.64 -8.56
CA PRO A 145 -6.13 -6.45 -7.11
C PRO A 145 -4.77 -6.56 -6.39
N ALA A 146 -4.62 -5.83 -5.29
CA ALA A 146 -3.40 -5.75 -4.49
C ALA A 146 -2.97 -7.06 -3.82
N PHE A 147 -3.82 -8.09 -3.84
CA PHE A 147 -3.68 -9.32 -3.05
C PHE A 147 -3.62 -10.61 -3.88
N GLN A 148 -4.10 -10.59 -5.13
CA GLN A 148 -4.20 -11.77 -5.97
C GLN A 148 -4.02 -11.37 -7.43
N PHE A 149 -3.01 -11.92 -8.08
CA PHE A 149 -2.74 -11.68 -9.50
C PHE A 149 -3.26 -12.86 -10.31
N GLU A 150 -4.19 -12.62 -11.22
CA GLU A 150 -4.89 -13.69 -11.96
C GLU A 150 -4.10 -14.21 -13.18
N THR A 151 -2.97 -13.62 -13.54
CA THR A 151 -2.21 -14.00 -14.74
C THR A 151 -0.68 -13.88 -14.57
N PHE A 152 0.03 -14.92 -15.03
CA PHE A 152 1.47 -14.93 -15.35
C PHE A 152 1.64 -15.26 -16.83
#